data_AF-A0A6B2M2Q9-F1
#
_entry.id   AF-A0A6B2M2Q9-F1
#
_cell.length_a   1.000
_cell.length_b   1.000
_cell.length_c   1.000
_cell.angle_alpha   90.00
_cell.angle_beta   90.00
_cell.angle_gamma   90.00
#
_symmetry.space_group_name_H-M   'P 1'
#
loop_
_entity.id
_entity.type
_entity.pdbx_description
1 polymer ?
#
loop_
_entity_poly.entity_id
_entity_poly.type
_entity_poly.pdbx_seq_one_letter_code
_entity_poly.pdbx_strand_id
1 'polypeptide(L)'
;MASTDDAQLNQVDWIVVLSGGFAVGSKPGEIVLTTESALRTAHGVFLARKYPEAGVIFTGAGGGARLMQELALARGVDPQRCRIEPTALNTRMHPPGVLALDGVEADDFLLVVSSDWHLPRAKAEFVRYFNHLAFSGSTRTTRPGPLWEKWFPSESAFSASSLYIREWVGRLYYFLAR
;
A
#
# COMPACT_ATOMS: atom_id res chain seq x y z
N MET A 1 5.13 -13.78 -34.23
CA MET A 1 3.74 -13.76 -33.73
C MET A 1 3.83 -13.66 -32.23
N ALA A 2 3.60 -12.47 -31.68
CA ALA A 2 3.51 -12.29 -30.23
C ALA A 2 2.33 -13.12 -29.71
N SER A 3 2.54 -13.83 -28.61
CA SER A 3 1.52 -14.71 -28.04
C SER A 3 0.35 -13.87 -27.51
N THR A 4 -0.86 -14.42 -27.44
CA THR A 4 -2.05 -13.74 -26.91
C THR A 4 -1.84 -13.19 -25.48
N ASP A 5 -0.86 -13.72 -24.76
CA ASP A 5 -0.42 -13.25 -23.44
C ASP A 5 0.30 -11.88 -23.50
N ASP A 6 1.02 -11.56 -24.59
CA ASP A 6 1.70 -10.28 -24.79
C ASP A 6 0.71 -9.13 -25.03
N ALA A 7 -0.47 -9.43 -25.60
CA ALA A 7 -1.52 -8.44 -25.86
C ALA A 7 -2.28 -8.01 -24.59
N GLN A 8 -2.37 -8.87 -23.58
CA GLN A 8 -2.95 -8.52 -22.26
C GLN A 8 -1.97 -7.78 -21.35
N LEU A 9 -0.66 -7.89 -21.59
CA LEU A 9 0.36 -7.15 -20.83
C LEU A 9 0.37 -5.64 -21.15
N ASN A 10 -0.28 -5.21 -22.24
CA ASN A 10 -0.38 -3.80 -22.66
C ASN A 10 -1.63 -3.06 -22.16
N GLN A 11 -2.41 -3.65 -21.24
CA GLN A 11 -3.70 -3.09 -20.88
C GLN A 11 -3.76 -2.44 -19.49
N VAL A 12 -2.64 -2.25 -18.78
CA VAL A 12 -2.66 -1.59 -17.46
C VAL A 12 -2.34 -0.12 -17.63
N ASP A 13 -3.32 0.75 -17.43
CA ASP A 13 -3.13 2.20 -17.47
C ASP A 13 -2.47 2.71 -16.19
N TRP A 14 -2.87 2.17 -15.04
CA TRP A 14 -2.39 2.63 -13.73
C TRP A 14 -2.05 1.49 -12.77
N ILE A 15 -0.85 1.54 -12.19
CA ILE A 15 -0.50 0.79 -10.99
C ILE A 15 -0.80 1.68 -9.78
N VAL A 16 -1.75 1.29 -8.94
CA VAL A 16 -2.20 2.10 -7.80
C VAL A 16 -1.71 1.48 -6.51
N VAL A 17 -0.74 2.12 -5.85
CA VAL A 17 -0.11 1.62 -4.62
C VAL A 17 -0.73 2.28 -3.39
N LEU A 18 -1.43 1.48 -2.59
CA LEU A 18 -2.13 1.95 -1.39
C LEU A 18 -1.19 2.04 -0.19
N SER A 19 -1.08 3.23 0.40
CA SER A 19 -0.35 3.43 1.64
C SER A 19 -0.89 2.52 2.77
N GLY A 20 0.04 1.92 3.51
CA GLY A 20 -0.20 1.25 4.79
C GLY A 20 0.15 2.14 5.99
N GLY A 21 0.19 3.46 5.79
CA GLY A 21 0.54 4.45 6.80
C GLY A 21 2.03 4.82 6.81
N PHE A 22 2.37 5.70 7.75
CA PHE A 22 3.72 6.15 8.06
C PHE A 22 3.92 6.15 9.58
N ALA A 23 5.17 6.15 10.02
CA ALA A 23 5.55 6.26 11.42
C ALA A 23 6.40 7.51 11.63
N VAL A 24 6.55 7.94 12.89
CA VAL A 24 7.48 9.01 13.25
C VAL A 24 8.91 8.44 13.21
N GLY A 25 9.81 9.17 12.56
CA GLY A 25 11.21 8.83 12.45
C GLY A 25 12.00 9.11 13.72
N SER A 26 13.32 8.91 13.65
CA SER A 26 14.22 9.10 14.79
C SER A 26 14.51 10.59 15.04
N LYS A 27 14.33 11.45 14.03
CA LYS A 27 14.53 12.90 14.16
C LYS A 27 13.21 13.64 14.36
N PRO A 28 13.19 14.77 15.08
CA PRO A 28 12.01 15.61 15.20
C PRO A 28 11.45 16.00 13.83
N GLY A 29 10.16 15.74 13.61
CA GLY A 29 9.46 16.05 12.35
C GLY A 29 9.73 15.07 11.21
N GLU A 30 10.55 14.05 11.40
CA GLU A 30 10.78 13.00 10.40
C GLU A 30 9.59 12.03 10.36
N ILE A 31 9.21 11.64 9.15
CA ILE A 31 8.27 10.55 8.92
C ILE A 31 8.95 9.47 8.10
N VAL A 32 8.60 8.21 8.37
CA VAL A 32 9.14 7.04 7.66
C VAL A 32 8.00 6.12 7.23
N LEU A 33 8.22 5.35 6.17
CA LEU A 33 7.23 4.36 5.74
C LEU A 33 7.10 3.26 6.79
N THR A 34 5.86 2.82 7.03
CA THR A 34 5.65 1.53 7.71
C THR A 34 6.18 0.39 6.84
N THR A 35 6.47 -0.75 7.45
CA THR A 35 6.86 -1.97 6.72
C THR A 35 5.84 -2.32 5.63
N GLU A 36 4.55 -2.18 5.93
CA GLU A 36 3.45 -2.38 4.98
C GLU A 36 3.58 -1.46 3.75
N SER A 37 3.74 -0.15 3.97
CA SER A 37 3.91 0.81 2.87
C SER A 37 5.18 0.53 2.07
N ALA A 38 6.29 0.18 2.73
CA ALA A 38 7.54 -0.14 2.06
C ALA A 38 7.44 -1.40 1.17
N LEU A 39 6.80 -2.47 1.67
CA LEU A 39 6.57 -3.71 0.91
C LEU A 39 5.63 -3.47 -0.28
N ARG A 40 4.55 -2.70 -0.09
CA ARG A 40 3.62 -2.34 -1.17
C ARG A 40 4.31 -1.50 -2.24
N THR A 41 5.14 -0.53 -1.85
CA THR A 41 5.93 0.25 -2.80
C THR A 41 6.95 -0.60 -3.53
N ALA A 42 7.68 -1.49 -2.85
CA ALA A 42 8.61 -2.39 -3.51
C ALA A 42 7.92 -3.29 -4.55
N HIS A 43 6.73 -3.79 -4.22
CA HIS A 43 5.91 -4.56 -5.17
C HIS A 43 5.38 -3.70 -6.33
N GLY A 44 4.96 -2.47 -6.04
CA GLY A 44 4.59 -1.49 -7.06
C GLY A 44 5.73 -1.18 -8.04
N VAL A 45 6.96 -1.04 -7.54
CA VAL A 45 8.17 -0.86 -8.37
C VAL A 45 8.43 -2.09 -9.24
N PHE A 46 8.28 -3.30 -8.69
CA PHE A 46 8.38 -4.54 -9.48
C PHE A 46 7.36 -4.55 -10.63
N LEU A 47 6.10 -4.17 -10.35
CA LEU A 47 5.06 -4.10 -11.36
C LEU A 47 5.33 -2.98 -12.37
N ALA A 48 5.85 -1.82 -11.96
CA ALA A 48 6.16 -0.71 -12.85
C ALA A 48 7.27 -1.05 -13.87
N ARG A 49 8.16 -1.99 -13.53
CA ARG A 49 9.14 -2.58 -14.46
C ARG A 49 8.51 -3.59 -15.41
N LYS A 50 7.52 -4.34 -14.93
CA LYS A 50 6.78 -5.33 -15.74
C LYS A 50 5.83 -4.66 -16.73
N TYR A 51 5.25 -3.51 -16.36
CA TYR A 51 4.33 -2.72 -17.17
C TYR A 51 4.95 -1.33 -17.41
N PRO A 52 5.86 -1.18 -18.39
CA PRO A 52 6.63 0.05 -18.59
C PRO A 52 5.80 1.24 -19.10
N GLU A 53 4.63 1.01 -19.69
CA GLU A 53 3.73 2.07 -20.15
C GLU A 53 2.74 2.54 -19.08
N ALA A 54 2.50 1.73 -18.04
CA ALA A 54 1.56 2.05 -16.98
C ALA A 54 2.06 3.24 -16.15
N GLY A 55 1.19 4.20 -15.83
CA GLY A 55 1.48 5.18 -14.80
C GLY A 55 1.47 4.54 -13.40
N VAL A 56 2.08 5.18 -12.41
CA VAL A 56 2.15 4.71 -11.03
C VAL A 56 1.58 5.77 -10.10
N ILE A 57 0.47 5.44 -9.43
CA ILE A 57 -0.19 6.32 -8.47
C ILE A 57 0.13 5.84 -7.07
N PHE A 58 0.70 6.71 -6.24
CA PHE A 58 0.86 6.47 -4.81
C PHE A 58 -0.25 7.22 -4.08
N THR A 59 -1.07 6.51 -3.31
CA THR A 59 -2.25 7.09 -2.63
C THR A 59 -2.16 6.95 -1.12
N GLY A 60 -2.35 8.06 -0.40
CA GLY A 60 -2.29 8.11 1.05
C GLY A 60 -1.89 9.46 1.64
N ALA A 61 -2.47 9.80 2.78
CA ALA A 61 -2.29 11.06 3.46
C ALA A 61 -1.01 11.17 4.33
N GLY A 62 -0.80 12.36 4.89
CA GLY A 62 0.23 12.64 5.90
C GLY A 62 1.67 12.49 5.41
N GLY A 63 1.90 12.63 4.11
CA GLY A 63 3.22 12.49 3.50
C GLY A 63 3.63 11.06 3.13
N GLY A 64 2.83 10.05 3.51
CA GLY A 64 3.11 8.64 3.18
C GLY A 64 3.21 8.39 1.67
N ALA A 65 2.26 8.90 0.88
CA ALA A 65 2.30 8.74 -0.58
C ALA A 65 3.54 9.39 -1.23
N ARG A 66 3.99 10.53 -0.68
CA ARG A 66 5.21 11.21 -1.15
C ARG A 66 6.46 10.37 -0.87
N LEU A 67 6.60 9.85 0.35
CA LEU A 67 7.71 8.94 0.68
C LEU A 67 7.70 7.65 -0.16
N MET A 68 6.51 7.12 -0.47
CA MET A 68 6.36 5.97 -1.37
C MET A 68 6.83 6.31 -2.79
N GLN A 69 6.46 7.48 -3.32
CA GLN A 69 6.98 7.97 -4.60
C GLN A 69 8.50 8.10 -4.56
N GLU A 70 9.06 8.79 -3.55
CA GLU A 70 10.51 8.97 -3.41
C GLU A 70 11.26 7.63 -3.40
N LEU A 71 10.74 6.63 -2.68
CA LEU A 71 11.28 5.28 -2.69
C LEU A 71 11.22 4.65 -4.09
N ALA A 72 10.13 4.85 -4.84
CA ALA A 72 10.02 4.33 -6.21
C ALA A 72 10.99 5.00 -7.19
N LEU A 73 11.12 6.33 -7.11
CA LEU A 73 12.09 7.10 -7.91
C LEU A 73 13.53 6.65 -7.63
N ALA A 74 13.88 6.47 -6.35
CA ALA A 74 15.18 5.94 -5.95
C ALA A 74 15.44 4.50 -6.46
N ARG A 75 14.41 3.80 -6.93
CA ARG A 75 14.49 2.45 -7.52
C ARG A 75 14.32 2.44 -9.04
N GLY A 76 14.36 3.62 -9.66
CA GLY A 76 14.43 3.79 -11.11
C GLY A 76 13.08 3.85 -11.81
N VAL A 77 11.98 4.12 -11.10
CA VAL A 77 10.70 4.45 -11.75
C VAL A 77 10.79 5.86 -12.32
N ASP A 78 10.35 6.06 -13.56
CA ASP A 78 10.36 7.35 -14.23
C ASP A 78 9.47 8.37 -13.47
N PRO A 79 9.99 9.55 -13.09
CA PRO A 79 9.20 10.61 -12.48
C PRO A 79 7.96 11.01 -13.28
N GLN A 80 8.02 10.99 -14.61
CA GLN A 80 6.90 11.40 -15.47
C GLN A 80 5.71 10.44 -15.40
N ARG A 81 5.97 9.18 -15.02
CA ARG A 81 4.94 8.16 -14.82
C ARG A 81 4.32 8.21 -13.43
N CYS A 82 4.91 8.93 -12.48
CA CYS A 82 4.50 8.90 -11.09
C CYS A 82 3.49 10.01 -10.76
N ARG A 83 2.39 9.66 -10.10
CA ARG A 83 1.41 10.62 -9.54
C ARG A 83 1.19 10.36 -8.06
N ILE A 84 0.82 11.40 -7.33
CA ILE A 84 0.51 11.34 -5.90
C ILE A 84 -0.95 11.72 -5.69
N GLU A 85 -1.68 10.87 -4.99
CA GLU A 85 -2.93 11.20 -4.32
C GLU A 85 -2.61 11.39 -2.81
N PRO A 86 -2.68 12.62 -2.27
CA PRO A 86 -2.14 12.92 -0.93
C PRO A 86 -3.20 13.00 0.19
N THR A 87 -4.46 12.65 -0.06
CA THR A 87 -5.58 12.95 0.85
C THR A 87 -6.21 11.71 1.48
N ALA A 88 -6.02 10.51 0.92
CA ALA A 88 -6.66 9.32 1.44
C ALA A 88 -6.14 8.91 2.84
N LEU A 89 -7.01 9.01 3.85
CA LEU A 89 -6.72 8.62 5.25
C LEU A 89 -7.04 7.15 5.54
N ASN A 90 -7.83 6.50 4.67
CA ASN A 90 -8.26 5.11 4.85
C ASN A 90 -8.61 4.47 3.50
N THR A 91 -8.89 3.16 3.53
CA THR A 91 -9.13 2.36 2.32
C THR A 91 -10.28 2.86 1.44
N ARG A 92 -11.33 3.43 2.06
CA ARG A 92 -12.51 3.96 1.34
C ARG A 92 -12.22 5.26 0.59
N MET A 93 -11.22 6.02 1.02
CA MET A 93 -10.87 7.29 0.40
C MET A 93 -9.93 7.14 -0.80
N HIS A 94 -9.22 6.02 -0.94
CA HIS A 94 -8.30 5.81 -2.07
C HIS A 94 -8.99 5.88 -3.43
N PRO A 95 -10.09 5.13 -3.72
CA PRO A 95 -10.69 5.16 -5.05
C PRO A 95 -11.18 6.56 -5.50
N PRO A 96 -11.99 7.31 -4.72
CA PRO A 96 -12.42 8.63 -5.17
C PRO A 96 -11.27 9.63 -5.25
N GLY A 97 -10.23 9.51 -4.40
CA GLY A 97 -9.03 10.35 -4.50
C GLY A 97 -8.24 10.06 -5.79
N VAL A 98 -8.11 8.79 -6.16
CA VAL A 98 -7.42 8.36 -7.40
C VAL A 98 -8.20 8.83 -8.63
N LEU A 99 -9.53 8.68 -8.63
CA LEU A 99 -10.39 9.13 -9.73
C LEU A 99 -10.39 10.66 -9.90
N ALA A 100 -10.06 11.41 -8.84
CA ALA A 100 -9.97 12.88 -8.89
C ALA A 100 -8.64 13.40 -9.48
N LEU A 101 -7.68 12.52 -9.81
CA LEU A 101 -6.43 12.92 -10.45
C LEU A 101 -6.65 13.20 -11.95
N ASP A 102 -6.03 14.26 -12.45
CA ASP A 102 -6.16 14.68 -13.86
C ASP A 102 -5.77 13.56 -14.83
N GLY A 103 -6.68 13.17 -15.73
CA GLY A 103 -6.45 12.12 -16.72
C GLY A 103 -6.44 10.70 -16.14
N VAL A 104 -7.10 10.48 -15.00
CA VAL A 104 -7.55 9.16 -14.55
C VAL A 104 -9.05 9.05 -14.84
N GLU A 105 -9.47 7.99 -15.51
CA GLU A 105 -10.86 7.75 -15.88
C GLU A 105 -11.42 6.48 -15.21
N ALA A 106 -12.75 6.39 -15.08
CA ALA A 106 -13.40 5.21 -14.49
C ALA A 106 -13.23 3.94 -15.35
N ASP A 107 -12.98 4.11 -16.64
CA ASP A 107 -12.72 3.04 -17.61
C ASP A 107 -11.23 2.71 -17.76
N ASP A 108 -10.34 3.38 -17.03
CA ASP A 108 -8.94 2.98 -16.96
C ASP A 108 -8.81 1.61 -16.28
N PHE A 109 -7.86 0.80 -16.75
CA PHE A 109 -7.49 -0.43 -16.08
C PHE A 109 -6.48 -0.13 -14.96
N LEU A 110 -6.96 -0.27 -13.73
CA LEU A 110 -6.14 -0.16 -12.54
C LEU A 110 -5.65 -1.53 -12.04
N LEU A 111 -4.33 -1.65 -11.86
CA LEU A 111 -3.69 -2.70 -11.07
C LEU A 111 -3.43 -2.21 -9.65
N VAL A 112 -4.32 -2.57 -8.74
CA VAL A 112 -4.34 -2.11 -7.35
C VAL A 112 -3.40 -2.95 -6.47
N VAL A 113 -2.45 -2.30 -5.82
CA VAL A 113 -1.44 -2.92 -4.93
C VAL A 113 -1.75 -2.62 -3.48
N SER A 114 -1.93 -3.67 -2.68
CA SER A 114 -2.02 -3.61 -1.23
C SER A 114 -1.43 -4.88 -0.61
N SER A 115 -1.45 -5.00 0.71
CA SER A 115 -1.17 -6.29 1.36
C SER A 115 -2.35 -7.24 1.18
N ASP A 116 -2.10 -8.56 1.18
CA ASP A 116 -3.15 -9.58 1.08
C ASP A 116 -4.29 -9.38 2.09
N TRP A 117 -3.95 -9.00 3.32
CA TRP A 117 -4.92 -8.74 4.39
C TRP A 117 -5.89 -7.59 4.07
N HIS A 118 -5.42 -6.57 3.36
CA HIS A 118 -6.17 -5.36 3.05
C HIS A 118 -6.83 -5.41 1.65
N LEU A 119 -6.43 -6.34 0.78
CA LEU A 119 -7.01 -6.49 -0.55
C LEU A 119 -8.53 -6.68 -0.57
N PRO A 120 -9.18 -7.46 0.33
CA PRO A 120 -10.63 -7.57 0.34
C PRO A 120 -11.33 -6.22 0.55
N ARG A 121 -10.76 -5.37 1.42
CA ARG A 121 -11.29 -4.01 1.67
C ARG A 121 -11.06 -3.10 0.48
N ALA A 122 -9.87 -3.13 -0.11
CA ALA A 122 -9.56 -2.34 -1.31
C ALA A 122 -10.50 -2.74 -2.46
N LYS A 123 -10.70 -4.04 -2.69
CA LYS A 123 -11.61 -4.55 -3.72
C LYS A 123 -13.03 -4.07 -3.52
N ALA A 124 -13.56 -4.15 -2.30
CA ALA A 124 -14.93 -3.70 -2.01
C ALA A 124 -15.16 -2.20 -2.29
N GLU A 125 -14.12 -1.38 -2.19
CA GLU A 125 -14.20 0.07 -2.40
C GLU A 125 -13.89 0.45 -3.87
N PHE A 126 -12.86 -0.10 -4.50
CA PHE A 126 -12.48 0.25 -5.88
C PHE A 126 -13.54 -0.13 -6.92
N VAL A 127 -14.24 -1.26 -6.76
CA VAL A 127 -15.29 -1.71 -7.70
C VAL A 127 -16.50 -0.76 -7.78
N ARG A 128 -16.59 0.22 -6.86
CA ARG A 128 -17.64 1.24 -6.89
C ARG A 128 -17.33 2.41 -7.82
N TYR A 129 -16.08 2.55 -8.25
CA TYR A 129 -15.57 3.73 -8.97
C TYR A 129 -14.90 3.41 -10.30
N PHE A 130 -14.43 2.16 -10.48
CA PHE A 130 -13.69 1.74 -11.66
C PHE A 130 -14.23 0.43 -12.22
N ASN A 131 -14.24 0.32 -13.54
CA ASN A 131 -14.80 -0.82 -14.28
C ASN A 131 -13.78 -1.92 -14.53
N HIS A 132 -12.50 -1.56 -14.68
CA HIS A 132 -11.41 -2.50 -15.01
C HIS A 132 -10.38 -2.56 -13.88
N LEU A 133 -10.41 -3.68 -13.14
CA LEU A 133 -9.63 -3.82 -11.90
C LEU A 133 -8.93 -5.17 -11.81
N ALA A 134 -7.63 -5.13 -11.51
CA ALA A 134 -6.87 -6.25 -11.00
C ALA A 134 -6.25 -5.89 -9.64
N PHE A 135 -5.95 -6.92 -8.84
CA PHE A 135 -5.44 -6.74 -7.48
C PHE A 135 -4.17 -7.57 -7.28
N SER A 136 -3.17 -6.98 -6.65
CA SER A 136 -1.90 -7.64 -6.37
C SER A 136 -1.47 -7.45 -4.92
N GLY A 137 -1.22 -8.57 -4.25
CA GLY A 137 -0.76 -8.64 -2.87
C GLY A 137 0.75 -8.40 -2.76
N SER A 138 1.17 -7.51 -1.88
CA SER A 138 2.59 -7.22 -1.62
C SER A 138 3.23 -8.14 -0.58
N THR A 139 2.40 -8.88 0.15
CA THR A 139 2.83 -9.89 1.13
C THR A 139 2.35 -11.23 0.64
N ARG A 140 3.11 -12.30 0.93
CA ARG A 140 2.65 -13.66 0.68
C ARG A 140 2.03 -14.17 1.96
N THR A 141 0.72 -14.00 2.14
CA THR A 141 0.04 -14.75 3.19
C THR A 141 0.00 -16.21 2.78
N THR A 142 0.52 -17.09 3.64
CA THR A 142 0.09 -18.49 3.65
C THR A 142 -1.43 -18.48 3.62
N ARG A 143 -2.00 -19.09 2.57
CA ARG A 143 -3.40 -19.44 2.31
C ARG A 143 -4.36 -19.11 3.47
N PRO A 144 -5.45 -18.34 3.27
CA PRO A 144 -6.36 -18.01 4.36
C PRO A 144 -6.90 -19.31 4.98
N GLY A 145 -6.56 -19.53 6.25
CA GLY A 145 -7.15 -20.57 7.07
C GLY A 145 -8.64 -20.28 7.31
N PRO A 146 -9.38 -21.24 7.88
CA PRO A 146 -10.82 -21.16 8.00
C PRO A 146 -11.27 -19.94 8.84
N LEU A 147 -12.51 -19.50 8.64
CA LEU A 147 -13.08 -18.30 9.27
C LEU A 147 -12.99 -18.23 10.80
N TRP A 148 -12.77 -19.36 11.49
CA TRP A 148 -12.58 -19.41 12.94
C TRP A 148 -11.22 -18.85 13.40
N GLU A 149 -10.20 -18.81 12.54
CA GLU A 149 -8.89 -18.20 12.87
C GLU A 149 -8.97 -16.67 13.02
N LYS A 150 -10.00 -16.04 12.44
CA LYS A 150 -10.25 -14.58 12.57
C LYS A 150 -10.81 -14.18 13.94
N TRP A 151 -11.23 -15.14 14.76
CA TRP A 151 -11.72 -14.93 16.13
C TRP A 151 -10.61 -15.09 17.18
N PHE A 152 -9.42 -15.56 16.79
CA PHE A 152 -8.23 -15.56 17.64
C PHE A 152 -7.43 -14.27 17.45
N PRO A 153 -6.95 -13.62 18.53
CA PRO A 153 -6.02 -12.49 18.41
C PRO A 153 -4.79 -12.92 17.61
N SER A 154 -4.42 -12.18 16.56
CA SER A 154 -3.25 -12.54 15.76
C SER A 154 -1.97 -12.40 16.57
N GLU A 155 -0.98 -13.28 16.35
CA GLU A 155 0.34 -13.21 16.99
C GLU A 155 1.02 -11.84 16.79
N SER A 156 0.75 -11.19 15.66
CA SER A 156 1.24 -9.83 15.36
C SER A 156 0.60 -8.74 16.22
N ALA A 157 -0.70 -8.85 16.52
CA ALA A 157 -1.40 -7.93 17.43
C ALA A 157 -0.94 -8.16 18.89
N PHE A 158 -0.73 -9.43 19.27
CA PHE A 158 -0.19 -9.78 20.58
C PHE A 158 1.25 -9.31 20.76
N SER A 159 2.11 -9.46 19.73
CA SER A 159 3.49 -9.00 19.76
C SER A 159 3.59 -7.48 19.91
N ALA A 160 2.79 -6.73 19.14
CA ALA A 160 2.69 -5.27 19.28
C ALA A 160 2.24 -4.86 20.69
N SER A 161 1.19 -5.49 21.23
CA SER A 161 0.75 -5.25 22.61
C SER A 161 1.81 -5.63 23.65
N SER A 162 2.53 -6.73 23.44
CA SER A 162 3.59 -7.20 24.35
C SER A 162 4.80 -6.26 24.38
N LEU A 163 5.13 -5.64 23.25
CA LEU A 163 6.18 -4.63 23.15
C LEU A 163 5.78 -3.38 23.95
N TYR A 164 4.57 -2.88 23.75
CA TYR A 164 4.06 -1.73 24.51
C TYR A 164 3.96 -2.01 26.01
N ILE A 165 3.54 -3.21 26.41
CA ILE A 165 3.50 -3.61 27.83
C ILE A 165 4.91 -3.71 28.40
N ARG A 166 5.88 -4.30 27.67
CA ARG A 166 7.29 -4.37 28.10
C ARG A 166 7.90 -2.98 28.27
N GLU A 167 7.62 -2.05 27.36
CA GLU A 167 8.09 -0.67 27.48
C GLU A 167 7.44 0.06 28.67
N TRP A 168 6.15 -0.18 28.93
CA TRP A 168 5.45 0.36 30.09
C TRP A 168 6.02 -0.18 31.41
N VAL A 169 6.22 -1.50 31.51
CA VAL A 169 6.81 -2.14 32.70
C VAL A 169 8.25 -1.67 32.91
N GLY A 170 9.04 -1.54 31.85
CA GLY A 170 10.39 -1.00 31.92
C GLY A 170 10.40 0.43 32.48
N ARG A 171 9.52 1.31 31.98
CA ARG A 171 9.40 2.69 32.50
C ARG A 171 8.96 2.72 33.96
N LEU A 172 8.01 1.87 34.35
CA LEU A 172 7.56 1.79 35.75
C LEU A 172 8.67 1.28 36.68
N TYR A 173 9.45 0.28 36.24
CA TYR A 173 10.60 -0.21 36.98
C TYR A 173 11.64 0.89 37.19
N TYR A 174 12.03 1.62 36.14
CA TYR A 174 12.98 2.72 36.28
C TYR A 174 12.45 3.90 37.12
N PHE A 175 11.13 4.11 37.13
CA PHE A 175 10.49 5.11 37.98
C PHE A 175 10.50 4.70 39.47
N LEU A 176 10.28 3.42 39.77
CA LEU A 176 10.24 2.88 41.14
C LEU A 176 11.61 2.48 41.70
N ALA A 177 12.59 2.19 40.84
CA ALA A 177 13.97 1.85 41.22
C ALA A 177 14.87 3.08 41.38
N ARG A 178 14.25 4.26 41.55
CA ARG A 178 14.87 5.53 41.93
C ARG A 178 14.56 5.84 43.39
#